data_AF-A0A835FWF6-F1
#
_entry.id   AF-A0A835FWF6-F1
#
_cell.length_a   1.000
_cell.length_b   1.000
_cell.length_c   1.000
_cell.angle_alpha   90.00
_cell.angle_beta   90.00
_cell.angle_gamma   90.00
#
_symmetry.space_group_name_H-M   'P 1'
#
loop_
_entity.id
_entity.type
_entity.pdbx_description
1 polymer ?
#
loop_
_entity_poly.entity_id
_entity_poly.type
_entity_poly.pdbx_seq_one_letter_code
_entity_poly.pdbx_strand_id
1 'polypeptide(L)'
;MAEIKIKMDKTSIILSAIVGVLGVLSAIFGFAAEGANSTNPMPGLAICALVFLLMAQITVSAVSGCCGCCKSRAFPSETKRVIGIICAVGSWIAAVAGCIMFEENAALNFRGYYIPGLYAGAGVLALAATALSVASYMLLRGQPEAAAKMPAGERPAPSGIAMGQPQFPPAAAPAPGAPNMQSPPQGQGQV
;
A
#
# COMPACT_ATOMS: atom_id res chain seq x y z
N MET A 1 -9.42 -23.32 15.31
CA MET A 1 -8.26 -22.54 14.84
C MET A 1 -8.37 -22.42 13.34
N ALA A 2 -8.70 -21.23 12.82
CA ALA A 2 -8.78 -21.02 11.37
C ALA A 2 -7.35 -21.00 10.81
N GLU A 3 -7.03 -21.99 9.98
CA GLU A 3 -5.80 -21.99 9.18
C GLU A 3 -5.91 -20.80 8.20
N ILE A 4 -5.18 -19.72 8.48
CA ILE A 4 -5.06 -18.60 7.55
C ILE A 4 -4.12 -19.08 6.45
N LYS A 5 -4.68 -19.72 5.42
CA LYS A 5 -3.91 -20.16 4.25
C LYS A 5 -3.65 -18.96 3.35
N ILE A 6 -2.73 -18.10 3.76
CA ILE A 6 -2.28 -16.95 2.99
C ILE A 6 -1.64 -17.48 1.70
N LYS A 7 -2.40 -17.49 0.60
CA LYS A 7 -1.84 -17.72 -0.74
C LYS A 7 -1.05 -16.47 -1.12
N MET A 8 0.21 -16.43 -0.72
CA MET A 8 1.08 -15.29 -0.93
C MET A 8 1.69 -15.33 -2.33
N ASP A 9 1.41 -14.30 -3.13
CA ASP A 9 1.99 -14.17 -4.48
C ASP A 9 3.51 -14.00 -4.41
N LYS A 10 4.24 -14.52 -5.42
CA LYS A 10 5.71 -14.38 -5.52
C LYS A 10 6.18 -12.94 -5.35
N THR A 11 5.46 -11.98 -5.94
CA THR A 11 5.75 -10.56 -5.81
C THR A 11 5.63 -10.08 -4.36
N SER A 12 4.62 -10.54 -3.62
CA SER A 12 4.44 -10.18 -2.22
C SER A 12 5.55 -10.75 -1.34
N ILE A 13 5.98 -12.00 -1.57
CA ILE A 13 7.11 -12.61 -0.87
C ILE A 13 8.41 -11.82 -1.11
N ILE A 14 8.72 -11.52 -2.37
CA ILE A 14 9.93 -10.79 -2.74
C ILE A 14 9.93 -9.39 -2.13
N LEU A 15 8.80 -8.67 -2.20
CA LEU A 15 8.70 -7.32 -1.65
C LEU A 15 8.80 -7.30 -0.14
N SER A 16 8.13 -8.21 0.58
CA SER A 16 8.28 -8.28 2.03
C SER A 16 9.70 -8.64 2.45
N ALA A 17 10.38 -9.49 1.68
CA ALA A 17 11.76 -9.85 1.96
C ALA A 17 12.70 -8.65 1.77
N ILE A 18 12.60 -7.94 0.63
CA ILE A 18 13.42 -6.75 0.36
C ILE A 18 13.17 -5.66 1.42
N VAL A 19 11.90 -5.29 1.62
CA VAL A 19 11.53 -4.24 2.58
C VAL A 19 11.91 -4.63 4.00
N GLY A 20 11.71 -5.90 4.37
CA GLY A 20 12.10 -6.45 5.67
C GLY A 20 13.60 -6.39 5.90
N VAL A 21 14.42 -6.81 4.93
CA VAL A 21 15.89 -6.76 5.04
C VAL A 21 16.37 -5.32 5.16
N LEU A 22 15.85 -4.40 4.33
CA LEU A 22 16.21 -2.97 4.41
C LEU A 22 15.85 -2.39 5.79
N GLY A 23 14.66 -2.68 6.31
CA GLY A 23 14.22 -2.23 7.63
C GLY A 23 15.06 -2.81 8.79
N VAL A 24 15.40 -4.10 8.73
CA VAL A 24 16.27 -4.74 9.73
C VAL A 24 17.69 -4.17 9.68
N LEU A 25 18.25 -3.96 8.50
CA LEU A 25 19.57 -3.33 8.35
C LEU A 25 19.58 -1.90 8.92
N SER A 26 18.51 -1.13 8.67
CA SER A 26 18.34 0.19 9.26
C SER A 26 18.39 0.13 10.80
N ALA A 27 17.62 -0.79 11.40
CA ALA A 27 17.58 -0.94 12.84
C ALA A 27 18.94 -1.39 13.42
N ILE A 28 19.62 -2.34 12.78
CA ILE A 28 20.96 -2.80 13.20
C ILE A 28 21.94 -1.63 13.22
N PHE A 29 21.96 -0.79 12.19
CA PHE A 29 22.85 0.37 12.17
C PHE A 29 22.46 1.44 13.18
N GLY A 30 21.17 1.62 13.49
CA GLY A 30 20.73 2.45 14.61
C GLY A 30 21.23 1.94 15.96
N PHE A 31 21.05 0.65 16.25
CA PHE A 31 21.56 0.04 17.49
C PHE A 31 23.09 0.03 17.56
N ALA A 32 23.77 -0.16 16.43
CA ALA A 32 25.22 -0.07 16.37
C ALA A 32 25.73 1.36 16.59
N ALA A 33 25.04 2.36 16.05
CA ALA A 33 25.33 3.78 16.29
C ALA A 33 25.11 4.15 17.77
N GLU A 34 24.13 3.53 18.44
CA GLU A 34 23.92 3.67 19.88
C GLU A 34 25.05 3.05 20.70
N GLY A 35 25.53 1.86 20.30
CA GLY A 35 26.64 1.18 20.96
C GLY A 35 28.00 1.84 20.75
N ALA A 36 28.11 2.73 19.76
CA ALA A 36 29.28 3.59 19.58
C ALA A 36 29.29 4.63 20.73
N ASN A 37 30.23 4.45 21.67
CA ASN A 37 30.31 5.32 22.84
C ASN A 37 30.70 6.77 22.48
N SER A 38 30.55 7.68 23.45
CA SER A 38 30.88 9.10 23.31
C SER A 38 32.34 9.39 22.96
N THR A 39 33.25 8.41 23.10
CA THR A 39 34.68 8.56 22.79
C THR A 39 34.98 8.23 21.33
N ASN A 40 34.20 7.35 20.69
CA ASN A 40 34.32 7.00 19.27
C ASN A 40 32.93 7.03 18.61
N PRO A 41 32.28 8.21 18.55
CA PRO A 41 30.96 8.32 17.94
C PRO A 41 31.03 7.99 16.45
N MET A 42 30.06 7.22 15.96
CA MET A 42 30.02 6.75 14.58
C MET A 42 28.74 7.22 13.86
N PRO A 43 28.57 8.55 13.66
CA PRO A 43 27.36 9.13 13.06
C PRO A 43 27.10 8.64 11.63
N GLY A 44 28.14 8.16 10.93
CA GLY A 44 27.99 7.53 9.62
C GLY A 44 27.04 6.33 9.61
N LEU A 45 27.00 5.53 10.69
CA LEU A 45 26.08 4.40 10.81
C LEU A 45 24.62 4.88 10.87
N ALA A 46 24.36 5.99 11.55
CA ALA A 46 23.02 6.59 11.60
C ALA A 46 22.56 7.11 10.24
N ILE A 47 23.46 7.73 9.47
CA ILE A 47 23.16 8.15 8.10
C ILE A 47 22.88 6.92 7.20
N CYS A 48 23.67 5.86 7.33
CA CYS A 48 23.37 4.60 6.63
C CYS A 48 21.99 4.06 7.05
N ALA A 49 21.69 4.02 8.35
CA ALA A 49 20.41 3.56 8.87
C ALA A 49 19.23 4.32 8.25
N LEU A 50 19.34 5.65 8.16
CA LEU A 50 18.36 6.52 7.51
C LEU A 50 18.16 6.14 6.04
N VAL A 51 19.24 5.96 5.28
CA VAL A 51 19.16 5.60 3.86
C VAL A 51 18.44 4.27 3.67
N PHE A 52 18.78 3.25 4.47
CA PHE A 52 18.11 1.95 4.42
C PHE A 52 16.61 2.05 4.74
N LEU A 53 16.23 2.86 5.73
CA LEU A 53 14.83 3.09 6.08
C LEU A 53 14.07 3.79 4.94
N LEU A 54 14.65 4.83 4.36
CA LEU A 54 14.05 5.53 3.22
C LEU A 54 13.90 4.60 2.01
N MET A 55 14.92 3.79 1.72
CA MET A 55 14.83 2.80 0.63
C MET A 55 13.72 1.77 0.87
N ALA A 56 13.52 1.32 2.12
CA ALA A 56 12.40 0.44 2.46
C ALA A 56 11.05 1.09 2.15
N GLN A 57 10.86 2.35 2.58
CA GLN A 57 9.60 3.08 2.41
C GLN A 57 9.33 3.52 0.97
N ILE A 58 10.36 3.88 0.21
CA ILE A 58 10.24 4.18 -1.22
C ILE A 58 9.88 2.90 -1.99
N THR A 59 10.54 1.78 -1.68
CA THR A 59 10.27 0.48 -2.33
C THR A 59 8.81 0.07 -2.17
N VAL A 60 8.28 0.10 -0.94
CA VAL A 60 6.88 -0.28 -0.68
C VAL A 60 5.88 0.73 -1.27
N SER A 61 6.23 2.01 -1.38
CA SER A 61 5.39 3.04 -2.00
C SER A 61 5.34 2.91 -3.53
N ALA A 62 6.48 2.62 -4.16
CA ALA A 62 6.57 2.44 -5.62
C ALA A 62 5.72 1.26 -6.11
N VAL A 63 5.65 0.18 -5.32
CA VAL A 63 4.90 -1.04 -5.68
C VAL A 63 3.42 -1.02 -5.28
N SER A 64 3.04 -0.14 -4.35
CA SER A 64 1.64 -0.01 -3.88
C SER A 64 0.79 0.88 -4.79
N GLY A 65 1.39 1.80 -5.54
CA GLY A 65 0.72 2.60 -6.57
C GLY A 65 -0.10 3.78 -6.01
N CYS A 66 -0.50 4.69 -6.91
CA CYS A 66 -1.00 6.05 -6.58
C CYS A 66 -2.29 6.11 -5.76
N CYS A 67 -3.09 5.05 -5.76
CA CYS A 67 -4.29 4.86 -4.95
C CYS A 67 -4.69 3.43 -5.24
N GLY A 68 -5.10 2.64 -4.25
CA GLY A 68 -5.73 1.32 -4.48
C GLY A 68 -7.01 1.36 -5.36
N CYS A 69 -7.31 2.49 -6.00
CA CYS A 69 -8.45 2.78 -6.85
C CYS A 69 -8.19 2.53 -8.35
N CYS A 70 -6.93 2.51 -8.83
CA CYS A 70 -6.64 2.55 -10.28
C CYS A 70 -6.50 1.18 -10.96
N LYS A 71 -6.61 0.07 -10.23
CA LYS A 71 -6.65 -1.27 -10.81
C LYS A 71 -7.84 -2.01 -10.24
N SER A 72 -8.82 -2.33 -11.09
CA SER A 72 -9.97 -3.19 -10.77
C SER A 72 -9.45 -4.51 -10.18
N ARG A 73 -9.42 -4.57 -8.86
CA ARG A 73 -9.02 -5.72 -8.06
C ARG A 73 -10.22 -5.97 -7.17
N ALA A 74 -10.68 -7.23 -7.12
CA ALA A 74 -11.77 -7.63 -6.25
C ALA A 74 -11.51 -7.03 -4.85
N PHE A 75 -12.40 -6.12 -4.44
CA PHE A 75 -12.16 -5.22 -3.33
C PHE A 75 -11.83 -5.99 -2.05
N PRO A 76 -10.85 -5.48 -1.28
CA PRO A 76 -10.81 -5.57 0.17
C PRO A 76 -12.20 -5.75 0.79
N SER A 77 -12.44 -6.58 1.81
CA SER A 77 -13.56 -6.16 2.68
C SER A 77 -13.25 -4.74 3.18
N GLU A 78 -14.23 -3.82 3.19
CA GLU A 78 -14.01 -2.39 3.47
C GLU A 78 -13.13 -2.17 4.72
N THR A 79 -13.32 -2.98 5.76
CA THR A 79 -12.51 -2.99 6.99
C THR A 79 -11.01 -3.26 6.74
N LYS A 80 -10.64 -4.27 5.94
CA LYS A 80 -9.23 -4.60 5.65
C LYS A 80 -8.55 -3.47 4.89
N ARG A 81 -9.28 -2.83 3.97
CA ARG A 81 -8.80 -1.66 3.23
C ARG A 81 -8.54 -0.49 4.17
N VAL A 82 -9.47 -0.17 5.07
CA VAL A 82 -9.29 0.91 6.07
C VAL A 82 -8.08 0.64 6.97
N ILE A 83 -7.95 -0.58 7.53
CA ILE A 83 -6.80 -0.95 8.37
C ILE A 83 -5.49 -0.85 7.58
N GLY A 84 -5.48 -1.28 6.32
CA GLY A 84 -4.32 -1.16 5.43
C GLY A 84 -3.89 0.29 5.20
N ILE A 85 -4.85 1.21 5.01
CA ILE A 85 -4.57 2.65 4.87
C ILE A 85 -4.00 3.23 6.17
N ILE A 86 -4.58 2.89 7.32
CA ILE A 86 -4.07 3.34 8.63
C ILE A 86 -2.63 2.88 8.84
N CYS A 87 -2.33 1.61 8.51
CA CYS A 87 -0.97 1.09 8.59
C CYS A 87 -0.02 1.82 7.63
N ALA A 88 -0.45 2.16 6.41
CA ALA A 88 0.37 2.93 5.47
C ALA A 88 0.75 4.30 6.05
N VAL A 89 -0.25 5.05 6.51
CA VAL A 89 -0.06 6.40 7.08
C VAL A 89 0.82 6.30 8.33
N GLY A 90 0.51 5.36 9.23
CA GLY A 90 1.30 5.11 10.43
C GLY A 90 2.76 4.75 10.12
N SER A 91 3.01 3.97 9.07
CA SER A 91 4.37 3.61 8.65
C SER A 91 5.18 4.83 8.20
N TRP A 92 4.56 5.76 7.47
CA TRP A 92 5.23 6.98 7.01
C TRP A 92 5.52 7.93 8.15
N ILE A 93 4.58 8.08 9.09
CA ILE A 93 4.79 8.88 10.31
C ILE A 93 5.96 8.33 11.12
N ALA A 94 5.97 7.01 11.38
CA ALA A 94 7.05 6.35 12.10
C ALA A 94 8.40 6.48 11.36
N ALA A 95 8.40 6.34 10.02
CA ALA A 95 9.61 6.48 9.23
C ALA A 95 10.16 7.91 9.26
N VAL A 96 9.32 8.94 9.12
CA VAL A 96 9.73 10.34 9.18
C VAL A 96 10.29 10.68 10.56
N ALA A 97 9.61 10.27 11.63
CA ALA A 97 10.11 10.45 12.98
C ALA A 97 11.46 9.74 13.19
N GLY A 98 11.60 8.50 12.69
CA GLY A 98 12.87 7.78 12.71
C GLY A 98 13.99 8.49 11.93
N CYS A 99 13.69 9.05 10.75
CA CYS A 99 14.65 9.81 9.96
C CYS A 99 15.12 11.07 10.68
N ILE A 100 14.20 11.86 11.23
CA ILE A 100 14.52 13.06 12.01
C ILE A 100 15.42 12.68 13.19
N MET A 101 15.09 11.60 13.90
CA MET A 101 15.94 11.11 14.98
C MET A 101 17.34 10.74 14.43
N PHE A 102 17.48 9.97 13.34
CA PHE A 102 18.81 9.66 12.81
C PHE A 102 19.62 10.90 12.42
N GLU A 103 19.02 11.91 11.77
CA GLU A 103 19.69 13.14 11.34
C GLU A 103 20.09 14.04 12.51
N GLU A 104 19.15 14.36 13.39
CA GLU A 104 19.41 15.26 14.52
C GLU A 104 20.45 14.65 15.46
N ASN A 105 20.39 13.34 15.68
CA ASN A 105 21.39 12.65 16.48
C ASN A 105 22.75 12.60 15.82
N ALA A 106 22.82 12.37 14.51
CA ALA A 106 24.07 12.45 13.77
C ALA A 106 24.66 13.87 13.88
N ALA A 107 23.84 14.91 13.71
CA ALA A 107 24.25 16.31 13.84
C ALA A 107 24.76 16.64 15.25
N LEU A 108 24.10 16.16 16.30
CA LEU A 108 24.58 16.30 17.68
C LEU A 108 25.93 15.61 17.88
N ASN A 109 26.10 14.40 17.35
CA ASN A 109 27.35 13.64 17.44
C ASN A 109 28.50 14.35 16.69
N PHE A 110 28.25 14.93 15.52
CA PHE A 110 29.25 15.75 14.82
C PHE A 110 29.67 16.98 15.62
N ARG A 111 28.81 17.50 16.50
CA ARG A 111 29.12 18.61 17.41
C ARG A 111 29.74 18.15 18.74
N GLY A 112 30.02 16.85 18.89
CA GLY A 112 30.59 16.27 20.11
C GLY A 112 29.59 16.01 21.23
N TYR A 113 28.29 16.10 20.95
CA TYR A 113 27.22 15.79 21.92
C TYR A 113 26.65 14.40 21.65
N TYR A 114 26.56 13.58 22.70
CA TYR A 114 25.96 12.26 22.65
C TYR A 114 24.79 12.19 23.63
N ILE A 115 23.61 11.85 23.12
CA ILE A 115 22.40 11.64 23.93
C ILE A 115 22.03 10.16 23.84
N PRO A 116 22.12 9.40 24.95
CA PRO A 116 21.86 7.97 24.93
C PRO A 116 20.38 7.66 24.64
N GLY A 117 20.16 6.56 23.93
CA GLY A 117 18.86 5.96 23.62
C GLY A 117 18.18 6.53 22.38
N LEU A 118 18.69 7.61 21.81
CA LEU A 118 18.05 8.30 20.69
C LEU A 118 18.24 7.54 19.35
N TYR A 119 19.40 6.91 19.13
CA TYR A 119 19.59 6.03 17.97
C TYR A 119 18.86 4.69 18.14
N ALA A 120 18.81 4.15 19.35
CA ALA A 120 18.01 2.97 19.64
C ALA A 120 16.51 3.23 19.41
N GLY A 121 16.01 4.38 19.86
CA GLY A 121 14.64 4.83 19.60
C GLY A 121 14.34 4.90 18.09
N ALA A 122 15.23 5.52 17.32
CA ALA A 122 15.13 5.57 15.86
C ALA A 122 15.11 4.17 15.22
N GLY A 123 15.95 3.25 15.69
CA GLY A 123 15.97 1.85 15.24
C GLY A 123 14.65 1.11 15.53
N VAL A 124 14.04 1.34 16.70
CA VAL A 124 12.71 0.78 17.03
C VAL A 124 11.63 1.35 16.11
N LEU A 125 11.65 2.67 15.86
CA LEU A 125 10.74 3.31 14.91
C LEU A 125 10.92 2.77 13.48
N ALA A 126 12.16 2.47 13.06
CA ALA A 126 12.44 1.85 11.77
C ALA A 126 11.81 0.45 11.65
N LEU A 127 11.90 -0.37 12.69
CA LEU A 127 11.22 -1.68 12.74
C LEU A 127 9.70 -1.53 12.72
N ALA A 128 9.15 -0.60 13.49
CA ALA A 128 7.72 -0.32 13.51
C ALA A 128 7.21 0.14 12.13
N ALA A 129 7.92 1.07 11.50
CA ALA A 129 7.62 1.54 10.15
C ALA A 129 7.63 0.39 9.13
N THR A 130 8.65 -0.46 9.19
CA THR A 130 8.79 -1.64 8.30
C THR A 130 7.65 -2.64 8.52
N ALA A 131 7.30 -2.95 9.76
CA ALA A 131 6.21 -3.86 10.08
C ALA A 131 4.86 -3.33 9.59
N LEU A 132 4.58 -2.05 9.85
CA LEU A 132 3.36 -1.38 9.41
C LEU A 132 3.28 -1.29 7.88
N SER A 133 4.39 -1.03 7.19
CA SER A 133 4.39 -0.94 5.73
C SER A 133 4.18 -2.29 5.06
N VAL A 134 4.81 -3.35 5.58
CA VAL A 134 4.56 -4.73 5.13
C VAL A 134 3.11 -5.14 5.41
N ALA A 135 2.59 -4.87 6.61
CA ALA A 135 1.20 -5.16 6.97
C ALA A 135 0.22 -4.42 6.06
N SER A 136 0.45 -3.13 5.82
CA SER A 136 -0.32 -2.32 4.89
C SER A 136 -0.34 -2.92 3.48
N TYR A 137 0.84 -3.27 2.96
CA TYR A 137 0.97 -3.88 1.64
C TYR A 137 0.19 -5.21 1.55
N MET A 138 0.28 -6.07 2.57
CA MET A 138 -0.47 -7.34 2.60
C MET A 138 -1.99 -7.12 2.69
N LEU A 139 -2.45 -6.18 3.51
CA LEU A 139 -3.88 -5.89 3.68
C LEU A 139 -4.50 -5.26 2.42
N LEU A 140 -3.75 -4.43 1.72
CA LEU A 140 -4.19 -3.78 0.48
C LEU A 140 -4.07 -4.71 -0.74
N ARG A 141 -3.21 -5.73 -0.70
CA ARG A 141 -3.02 -6.72 -1.79
C ARG A 141 -3.77 -8.03 -1.58
N GLY A 142 -4.16 -8.34 -0.35
CA GLY A 142 -4.81 -9.59 0.03
C GLY A 142 -6.13 -9.78 -0.72
N GLN A 143 -6.15 -10.78 -1.60
CA GLN A 143 -7.38 -11.26 -2.23
C GLN A 143 -8.41 -11.62 -1.14
N PRO A 144 -9.68 -11.22 -1.25
CA PRO A 144 -10.72 -11.85 -0.46
C PRO A 144 -10.82 -13.33 -0.89
N GLU A 145 -10.32 -14.25 -0.06
CA GLU A 145 -10.54 -15.70 -0.16
C GLU A 145 -12.04 -16.10 -0.20
N ALA A 146 -12.96 -15.14 0.00
CA ALA A 146 -14.40 -15.34 -0.16
C ALA A 146 -14.88 -15.44 -1.62
N ALA A 147 -14.06 -15.09 -2.62
CA ALA A 147 -14.43 -15.27 -4.02
C ALA A 147 -14.21 -16.70 -4.55
N ALA A 148 -13.57 -17.58 -3.77
CA ALA A 148 -13.29 -18.97 -4.16
C ALA A 148 -14.40 -19.97 -3.79
N LYS A 149 -15.51 -19.51 -3.19
CA LYS A 149 -16.75 -20.29 -3.02
C LYS A 149 -17.93 -19.53 -3.62
N MET A 150 -17.89 -19.29 -4.92
CA MET A 150 -19.09 -18.94 -5.66
C MET A 150 -19.22 -19.97 -6.79
N PRO A 151 -20.31 -20.76 -6.85
CA PRO A 151 -20.56 -21.61 -8.00
C PRO A 151 -20.59 -20.73 -9.26
N ALA A 152 -20.09 -21.29 -10.37
CA ALA A 152 -20.00 -20.59 -11.64
C ALA A 152 -21.40 -20.20 -12.13
N GLY A 153 -21.82 -18.95 -11.88
CA GLY A 153 -23.14 -18.45 -12.30
C GLY A 153 -23.38 -16.98 -11.94
N GLU A 154 -23.20 -16.60 -10.69
CA GLU A 154 -23.51 -15.24 -10.25
C GLU A 154 -22.29 -14.32 -10.31
N ARG A 155 -22.24 -13.48 -11.36
CA ARG A 155 -21.41 -12.26 -11.32
C ARG A 155 -21.90 -11.38 -10.16
N PRO A 156 -21.04 -10.87 -9.27
CA PRO A 156 -21.46 -9.86 -8.31
C PRO A 156 -21.91 -8.62 -9.09
N ALA A 157 -23.15 -8.18 -8.89
CA ALA A 157 -23.61 -6.91 -9.40
C ALA A 157 -22.66 -5.80 -8.89
N PRO A 158 -22.19 -4.87 -9.74
CA PRO A 158 -21.36 -3.78 -9.29
C PRO A 158 -22.16 -2.95 -8.27
N SER A 159 -21.67 -2.94 -7.03
CA SER A 159 -22.23 -2.16 -5.94
C SER A 159 -22.11 -0.67 -6.25
N GLY A 160 -23.24 -0.07 -6.60
CA GLY A 160 -23.64 1.27 -6.17
C GLY A 160 -22.65 2.40 -6.44
N ILE A 161 -22.47 2.74 -7.71
CA ILE A 161 -22.35 4.15 -8.08
C ILE A 161 -23.57 4.44 -8.95
N ALA A 162 -24.43 5.36 -8.51
CA ALA A 162 -25.50 5.92 -9.35
C ALA A 162 -24.84 6.74 -10.47
N MET A 163 -24.21 6.06 -11.42
CA MET A 163 -23.98 6.60 -12.75
C MET A 163 -25.38 6.80 -13.30
N GLY A 164 -25.79 8.04 -13.53
CA GLY A 164 -27.06 8.40 -14.15
C GLY A 164 -27.17 7.83 -15.57
N GLN A 165 -27.28 6.51 -15.68
CA GLN A 165 -27.60 5.77 -16.88
C GLN A 165 -29.11 5.91 -17.06
N PRO A 166 -29.59 6.55 -18.14
CA PRO A 166 -31.00 6.49 -18.48
C PRO A 166 -31.33 5.02 -18.77
N GLN A 167 -32.08 4.38 -17.88
CA GLN A 167 -32.67 3.08 -18.18
C GLN A 167 -33.78 3.30 -19.19
N PHE A 168 -33.46 3.15 -20.48
CA PHE A 168 -34.50 3.01 -21.49
C PHE A 168 -35.21 1.67 -21.25
N PRO A 169 -36.55 1.66 -21.13
CA PRO A 169 -37.32 0.43 -21.00
C PRO A 169 -37.00 -0.51 -22.18
N PRO A 170 -36.91 -1.83 -21.97
CA PRO A 170 -36.80 -2.77 -23.08
C PRO A 170 -38.00 -2.58 -24.01
N ALA A 171 -37.73 -2.33 -25.29
CA ALA A 171 -38.77 -2.31 -26.30
C ALA A 171 -39.49 -3.67 -26.27
N ALA A 172 -40.81 -3.63 -26.01
CA ALA A 172 -41.65 -4.81 -26.08
C ALA A 172 -41.50 -5.46 -27.47
N ALA A 173 -41.33 -6.78 -27.50
CA ALA A 173 -41.29 -7.55 -28.74
C ALA A 173 -42.55 -7.23 -29.58
N PRO A 174 -42.43 -7.05 -30.91
CA PRO A 174 -43.59 -6.77 -31.74
C PRO A 174 -44.57 -7.95 -31.68
N ALA A 175 -45.82 -7.69 -31.31
CA ALA A 175 -46.90 -8.62 -31.58
C ALA A 175 -47.04 -8.79 -33.10
N PRO A 176 -47.28 -10.01 -33.60
CA PRO A 176 -47.43 -10.24 -35.03
C PRO A 176 -48.71 -9.56 -35.54
N GLY A 177 -48.58 -8.44 -36.27
CA GLY A 177 -49.72 -7.85 -37.00
C GLY A 177 -49.82 -6.33 -37.16
N ALA A 178 -48.81 -5.51 -36.83
CA ALA A 178 -48.92 -4.05 -37.02
C ALA A 178 -48.32 -3.56 -38.36
N PRO A 179 -48.97 -2.64 -39.11
CA PRO A 179 -48.53 -2.22 -40.44
C PRO A 179 -47.28 -1.33 -40.40
N ASN A 180 -46.41 -1.55 -41.39
CA ASN A 180 -45.13 -0.88 -41.62
C ASN A 180 -45.32 0.63 -41.89
N MET A 181 -44.89 1.50 -40.97
CA MET A 181 -44.72 2.93 -41.25
C MET A 181 -43.24 3.22 -41.55
N GLN A 182 -43.01 3.46 -42.84
CA GLN A 182 -41.78 3.94 -43.46
C GLN A 182 -41.25 5.23 -42.78
N SER A 183 -39.96 5.27 -42.45
CA SER A 183 -39.28 6.50 -42.01
C SER A 183 -38.90 7.40 -43.21
N PRO A 184 -38.96 8.74 -43.11
CA PRO A 184 -38.48 9.64 -44.17
C PRO A 184 -36.94 9.77 -44.21
N PRO A 185 -36.35 10.12 -45.37
CA PRO A 185 -34.95 9.90 -45.69
C PRO A 185 -33.97 10.84 -44.98
N GLN A 186 -32.85 10.29 -44.51
CA GLN A 186 -31.71 11.05 -43.99
C GLN A 186 -30.98 11.80 -45.10
N GLY A 187 -30.92 13.13 -44.98
CA GLY A 187 -30.10 13.98 -45.84
C GLY A 187 -28.61 13.78 -45.57
N GLN A 188 -27.88 13.34 -46.60
CA GLN A 188 -26.42 13.38 -46.65
C GLN A 188 -25.94 14.82 -46.86
N GLY A 189 -24.91 15.21 -46.12
CA GLY A 189 -24.13 16.42 -46.39
C GLY A 189 -22.69 16.22 -45.96
N GLN A 190 -21.82 15.82 -46.90
CA GLN A 190 -20.39 16.09 -46.86
C GLN A 190 -20.13 17.38 -47.64
N VAL A 191 -19.42 18.36 -47.05
CA VAL A 191 -18.03 18.77 -47.35
C VAL A 191 -17.59 19.82 -46.32
#